data_AF-A0A6J2XTR2-F1
#
_entry.id   AF-A0A6J2XTR2-F1
#
_cell.length_a   1.000
_cell.length_b   1.000
_cell.length_c   1.000
_cell.angle_alpha   90.00
_cell.angle_beta   90.00
_cell.angle_gamma   90.00
#
_symmetry.space_group_name_H-M   'P 1'
#
loop_
_entity.id
_entity.type
_entity.pdbx_description
1 polymer ?
#
loop_
_entity_poly.entity_id
_entity_poly.type
_entity_poly.pdbx_seq_one_letter_code
_entity_poly.pdbx_strand_id
1 'polypeptide(L)'
;MEGVITTISGLKRPAAAAVSSPNKRTNFVGISPLKELTNIKTPTDRPFRVSIEGNIGAGKSTLIEYFKNMEGIETHPEPIAWWRNLEGHNLLELLYSDIHEWLKVFQSYVQFTRLQTQTAPPKDSSVRVQMYERSIQNNRFCFMEQAYTNGYLHSADYEVLDAWYKWIRANVDISLDLIVYLRSTPEVVHERVKSRGRPEESGLSLEYLQQLHDSHEKWLMTDDERFNTIPVLVLDADKTLSEIYEQYKKNEEKILGYDKKGTKAPVEKGEKEKIKKVLNLS
;
A
#
# COMPACT_ATOMS: atom_id res chain seq x y z
N MET A 1 -7.82 -25.94 -15.40
CA MET A 1 -8.05 -25.23 -16.67
C MET A 1 -7.65 -23.80 -16.42
N GLU A 2 -6.52 -23.36 -16.99
CA GLU A 2 -6.08 -21.97 -16.91
C GLU A 2 -7.10 -21.09 -17.64
N GLY A 3 -7.66 -20.10 -16.94
CA GLY A 3 -8.62 -19.17 -17.53
C GLY A 3 -7.94 -18.30 -18.59
N VAL A 4 -8.70 -17.89 -19.61
CA VAL A 4 -8.22 -16.94 -20.62
C VAL A 4 -8.99 -15.64 -20.41
N ILE A 5 -8.27 -14.54 -20.18
CA ILE A 5 -8.89 -13.22 -20.10
C ILE A 5 -8.93 -12.65 -21.51
N THR A 6 -10.14 -12.30 -21.97
CA THR A 6 -10.32 -11.60 -23.23
C THR A 6 -10.39 -10.11 -22.92
N THR A 7 -9.39 -9.37 -23.40
CA THR A 7 -9.37 -7.90 -23.27
C THR A 7 -10.29 -7.26 -24.32
N ILE A 8 -10.60 -5.97 -24.15
CA ILE A 8 -11.44 -5.18 -25.06
C ILE A 8 -10.92 -5.13 -26.51
N SER A 9 -9.63 -5.36 -26.75
CA SER A 9 -9.03 -5.45 -28.08
C SER A 9 -9.19 -6.84 -28.73
N GLY A 10 -9.93 -7.75 -28.09
CA GLY A 10 -10.06 -9.15 -28.51
C GLY A 10 -8.79 -10.00 -28.27
N LEU A 11 -7.73 -9.39 -27.72
CA LEU A 11 -6.52 -10.09 -27.34
C LEU A 11 -6.82 -11.01 -26.15
N LYS A 12 -6.71 -12.31 -26.42
CA LYS A 12 -6.72 -13.37 -25.42
C LYS A 12 -5.33 -13.45 -24.79
N ARG A 13 -5.27 -13.22 -23.49
CA ARG A 13 -4.06 -13.47 -22.71
C ARG A 13 -4.34 -14.58 -21.70
N PRO A 14 -3.31 -15.37 -21.32
CA PRO A 14 -3.44 -16.26 -20.18
C PRO A 14 -3.91 -15.42 -18.99
N ALA A 15 -4.93 -15.87 -18.26
CA ALA A 15 -5.10 -15.36 -16.91
C ALA A 15 -3.75 -15.59 -16.21
N ALA A 16 -3.24 -14.58 -15.52
CA ALA A 16 -2.11 -14.81 -14.64
C ALA A 16 -2.46 -16.02 -13.78
N ALA A 17 -1.58 -17.02 -13.72
CA ALA A 17 -1.81 -18.19 -12.89
C ALA A 17 -2.23 -17.67 -11.51
N ALA A 18 -3.42 -18.05 -11.06
CA ALA A 18 -3.86 -17.78 -9.71
C ALA A 18 -2.87 -18.52 -8.81
N VAL A 19 -1.77 -17.86 -8.44
CA VAL A 19 -0.98 -18.26 -7.30
C VAL A 19 -1.96 -18.11 -6.16
N SER A 20 -2.46 -19.23 -5.66
CA SER A 20 -3.45 -19.23 -4.60
C SER A 20 -2.92 -18.35 -3.47
N SER A 21 -3.53 -17.20 -3.24
CA SER A 21 -3.33 -16.46 -2.00
C SER A 21 -3.50 -17.47 -0.86
N PRO A 22 -2.62 -17.48 0.15
CA PRO A 22 -2.70 -18.44 1.23
C PRO A 22 -4.09 -18.35 1.86
N ASN A 23 -4.92 -19.34 1.53
CA ASN A 23 -6.37 -19.32 1.68
C ASN A 23 -6.80 -19.63 3.12
N LYS A 24 -6.01 -19.20 4.09
CA LYS A 24 -6.31 -19.33 5.52
C LYS A 24 -6.16 -17.96 6.14
N ARG A 25 -7.17 -17.54 6.91
CA ARG A 25 -7.11 -16.40 7.84
C ARG A 25 -5.86 -16.54 8.71
N THR A 26 -4.78 -15.90 8.30
CA THR A 26 -3.58 -15.80 9.11
C THR A 26 -3.71 -14.49 9.89
N ASN A 27 -4.00 -14.58 11.19
CA ASN A 27 -4.02 -13.44 12.11
C ASN A 27 -2.58 -12.93 12.38
N PHE A 28 -1.77 -12.84 11.33
CA PHE A 28 -0.36 -12.52 11.45
C PHE A 28 -0.23 -11.03 11.74
N VAL A 29 0.09 -10.74 13.01
CA VAL A 29 0.57 -9.44 13.48
C VAL A 29 2.07 -9.59 13.67
N GLY A 30 2.87 -8.84 12.92
CA GLY A 30 4.32 -8.97 13.02
C GLY A 30 5.06 -8.32 11.85
N ILE A 31 6.38 -8.28 11.95
CA ILE A 31 7.23 -7.84 10.83
C ILE A 31 7.05 -8.85 9.71
N SER A 32 6.91 -8.42 8.45
CA SER A 32 6.90 -9.35 7.32
C SER A 32 8.09 -10.32 7.50
N PRO A 33 7.89 -11.66 7.43
CA PRO A 33 8.82 -12.69 7.94
C PRO A 33 10.24 -12.70 7.32
N LEU A 34 10.58 -11.70 6.51
CA LEU A 34 11.68 -11.71 5.56
C LEU A 34 12.59 -10.48 5.65
N LYS A 35 12.26 -9.45 6.46
CA LYS A 35 13.14 -8.29 6.68
C LYS A 35 13.18 -7.91 8.14
N GLU A 36 14.27 -8.22 8.81
CA GLU A 36 14.49 -7.70 10.16
C GLU A 36 14.49 -6.17 10.11
N LEU A 37 13.72 -5.52 11.00
CA LEU A 37 13.78 -4.06 11.20
C LEU A 37 15.17 -3.59 11.71
N THR A 38 16.06 -4.53 12.04
CA THR A 38 17.42 -4.29 12.56
C THR A 38 18.34 -3.54 11.61
N ASN A 39 17.92 -3.36 10.35
CA ASN A 39 18.65 -2.61 9.32
C ASN A 39 17.91 -1.37 8.81
N ILE A 40 16.85 -0.90 9.49
CA ILE A 40 16.29 0.42 9.18
C ILE A 40 17.37 1.47 9.47
N LYS A 41 17.97 2.00 8.41
CA LYS A 41 18.92 3.10 8.51
C LYS A 41 18.13 4.38 8.39
N THR A 42 17.98 5.10 9.50
CA THR A 42 17.43 6.45 9.48
C THR A 42 18.41 7.35 8.73
N PRO A 43 18.00 7.99 7.62
CA PRO A 43 18.88 8.88 6.89
C PRO A 43 19.25 10.10 7.74
N THR A 44 20.46 10.60 7.54
CA THR A 44 20.98 11.78 8.28
C THR A 44 20.85 13.07 7.49
N ASP A 45 20.58 12.96 6.20
CA ASP A 45 20.54 14.03 5.19
C ASP A 45 19.12 14.41 4.75
N ARG A 46 18.12 13.58 5.10
CA ARG A 46 16.70 13.86 4.90
C ARG A 46 15.84 13.28 6.03
N PRO A 47 14.59 13.74 6.21
CA PRO A 47 13.65 13.08 7.12
C PRO A 47 13.45 11.60 6.79
N PHE A 48 13.14 10.81 7.82
CA PHE A 48 12.70 9.43 7.69
C PHE A 48 11.36 9.38 6.93
N ARG A 49 11.27 8.56 5.89
CA ARG A 49 10.09 8.47 5.03
C ARG A 49 9.38 7.15 5.23
N VAL A 50 8.12 7.22 5.67
CA VAL A 50 7.28 6.05 5.93
C VAL A 50 5.99 6.12 5.13
N SER A 51 5.62 5.04 4.44
CA SER A 51 4.29 4.94 3.81
C SER A 51 3.36 4.03 4.61
N ILE A 52 2.10 4.45 4.73
CA ILE A 52 1.03 3.69 5.35
C ILE A 52 0.21 3.06 4.21
N GLU A 53 0.30 1.74 4.09
CA GLU A 53 -0.31 0.95 3.03
C GLU A 53 -1.43 0.06 3.59
N GLY A 54 -2.36 -0.33 2.72
CA GLY A 54 -3.48 -1.17 3.09
C GLY A 54 -4.68 -0.98 2.17
N ASN A 55 -5.60 -1.93 2.21
CA ASN A 55 -6.78 -1.92 1.36
C ASN A 55 -7.67 -0.67 1.59
N ILE A 56 -8.59 -0.38 0.66
CA ILE A 56 -9.62 0.64 0.86
C ILE A 56 -10.38 0.29 2.14
N GLY A 57 -10.60 1.24 3.05
CA GLY A 57 -11.26 0.96 4.33
C GLY A 57 -10.40 0.31 5.43
N ALA A 58 -9.10 0.07 5.21
CA ALA A 58 -8.21 -0.56 6.21
C ALA A 58 -7.84 0.33 7.41
N GLY A 59 -8.21 1.63 7.43
CA GLY A 59 -7.91 2.53 8.56
C GLY A 59 -6.63 3.35 8.45
N LYS A 60 -6.07 3.52 7.23
CA LYS A 60 -4.85 4.31 7.00
C LYS A 60 -4.94 5.75 7.51
N SER A 61 -6.01 6.47 7.15
CA SER A 61 -6.23 7.84 7.61
C SER A 61 -6.33 7.93 9.15
N THR A 62 -6.82 6.87 9.82
CA THR A 62 -6.85 6.79 11.29
C THR A 62 -5.44 6.73 11.88
N LEU A 63 -4.52 5.98 11.26
CA LEU A 63 -3.12 5.95 11.68
C LEU A 63 -2.40 7.28 11.42
N ILE A 64 -2.65 7.89 10.26
CA ILE A 64 -2.12 9.21 9.93
C ILE A 64 -2.56 10.25 10.97
N GLU A 65 -3.84 10.26 11.33
CA GLU A 65 -4.38 11.20 12.32
C GLU A 65 -3.81 10.96 13.73
N TYR A 66 -3.53 9.70 14.10
CA TYR A 66 -2.85 9.39 15.36
C TYR A 66 -1.48 10.09 15.48
N PHE A 67 -0.71 10.17 14.38
CA PHE A 67 0.64 10.75 14.38
C PHE A 67 0.70 12.26 14.06
N LYS A 68 -0.35 12.81 13.44
CA LYS A 68 -0.37 14.17 12.87
C LYS A 68 0.04 15.30 13.81
N ASN A 69 -0.27 15.18 15.10
CA ASN A 69 -0.02 16.23 16.09
C ASN A 69 1.27 16.01 16.92
N MET A 70 2.04 14.98 16.60
CA MET A 70 3.31 14.71 17.28
C MET A 70 4.43 15.58 16.72
N GLU A 71 5.37 15.97 17.58
CA GLU A 71 6.48 16.86 17.21
C GLU A 71 7.43 16.21 16.19
N GLY A 72 7.87 17.00 15.20
CA GLY A 72 8.82 16.56 14.18
C GLY A 72 8.24 15.59 13.15
N ILE A 73 6.92 15.37 13.15
CA ILE A 73 6.23 14.54 12.15
C ILE A 73 5.46 15.44 11.20
N GLU A 74 5.66 15.20 9.91
CA GLU A 74 4.89 15.77 8.82
C GLU A 74 4.07 14.64 8.18
N THR A 75 2.76 14.85 8.06
CA THR A 75 1.85 13.87 7.46
C THR A 75 1.29 14.37 6.14
N HIS A 76 1.21 13.46 5.18
CA HIS A 76 0.66 13.68 3.86
C HIS A 76 -0.50 12.69 3.62
N PRO A 77 -1.74 13.09 3.94
CA PRO A 77 -2.91 12.26 3.68
C PRO A 77 -3.15 12.07 2.18
N GLU A 78 -3.94 11.06 1.81
CA GLU A 78 -4.26 10.77 0.41
C GLU A 78 -5.06 11.97 -0.17
N PRO A 79 -4.66 12.56 -1.31
CA PRO A 79 -5.24 13.80 -1.80
C PRO A 79 -6.60 13.59 -2.49
N ILE A 80 -7.54 12.94 -1.80
CA ILE A 80 -8.89 12.62 -2.29
C ILE A 80 -9.61 13.88 -2.80
N ALA A 81 -9.39 15.03 -2.15
CA ALA A 81 -9.97 16.30 -2.58
C ALA A 81 -9.52 16.70 -4.00
N TRP A 82 -8.26 16.45 -4.35
CA TRP A 82 -7.73 16.74 -5.69
C TRP A 82 -8.28 15.78 -6.74
N TRP A 83 -8.53 14.53 -6.36
CA TRP A 83 -9.10 13.52 -7.27
C TRP A 83 -10.59 13.71 -7.50
N ARG A 84 -11.28 14.35 -6.55
CA ARG A 84 -12.70 14.72 -6.66
C ARG A 84 -12.92 16.04 -7.40
N ASN A 85 -11.88 16.84 -7.56
CA ASN A 85 -11.97 18.11 -8.25
C ASN A 85 -10.63 18.45 -8.92
N LEU A 86 -10.43 17.90 -10.12
CA LEU A 86 -9.42 18.36 -11.06
C LEU A 86 -10.11 19.33 -12.04
N GLU A 87 -9.98 20.64 -11.79
CA GLU A 87 -10.57 21.69 -12.65
C GLU A 87 -12.06 21.46 -12.96
N GLY A 88 -12.84 21.05 -11.95
CA GLY A 88 -14.28 20.75 -12.07
C GLY A 88 -14.61 19.28 -12.36
N HIS A 89 -13.61 18.42 -12.59
CA HIS A 89 -13.82 17.00 -12.86
C HIS A 89 -13.61 16.12 -11.62
N ASN A 90 -14.61 15.29 -11.30
CA ASN A 90 -14.51 14.27 -10.27
C ASN A 90 -13.97 12.95 -10.87
N LEU A 91 -12.65 12.83 -10.97
CA LEU A 91 -12.01 11.64 -11.54
C LEU A 91 -12.26 10.38 -10.71
N LEU A 92 -12.48 10.49 -9.39
CA LEU A 92 -12.79 9.36 -8.53
C LEU A 92 -14.19 8.79 -8.82
N GLU A 93 -15.17 9.67 -9.04
CA GLU A 93 -16.52 9.28 -9.46
C GLU A 93 -16.49 8.69 -10.88
N LEU A 94 -15.78 9.33 -11.81
CA LEU A 94 -15.63 8.85 -13.18
C LEU A 94 -15.03 7.44 -13.22
N LEU A 95 -13.97 7.18 -12.43
CA LEU A 95 -13.38 5.85 -12.28
C LEU A 95 -14.40 4.78 -11.89
N TYR A 96 -15.23 5.06 -10.88
CA TYR A 96 -16.18 4.06 -10.40
C TYR A 96 -17.46 3.99 -11.24
N SER A 97 -17.74 5.01 -12.05
CA SER A 97 -18.84 4.99 -13.03
C SER A 97 -18.51 4.12 -14.26
N ASP A 98 -17.26 4.19 -14.74
CA ASP A 98 -16.74 3.35 -15.83
C ASP A 98 -15.23 3.17 -15.66
N ILE A 99 -14.86 2.06 -15.01
CA ILE A 99 -13.46 1.73 -14.75
C ILE A 99 -12.68 1.50 -16.05
N HIS A 100 -13.31 1.02 -17.13
CA HIS A 100 -12.61 0.72 -18.36
C HIS A 100 -12.20 1.98 -19.12
N GLU A 101 -13.04 3.02 -19.08
CA GLU A 101 -12.73 4.29 -19.73
C GLU A 101 -11.74 5.13 -18.91
N TRP A 102 -11.99 5.25 -17.61
CA TRP A 102 -11.35 6.29 -16.79
C TRP A 102 -10.12 5.81 -16.02
N LEU A 103 -9.89 4.51 -15.88
CA LEU A 103 -8.79 3.99 -15.08
C LEU A 103 -7.42 4.54 -15.52
N LYS A 104 -7.11 4.56 -16.82
CA LYS A 104 -5.79 5.04 -17.29
C LYS A 104 -5.54 6.51 -16.91
N VAL A 105 -6.58 7.35 -17.04
CA VAL A 105 -6.52 8.77 -16.70
C VAL A 105 -6.37 8.94 -15.19
N PHE A 106 -7.20 8.20 -14.43
CA PHE A 106 -7.15 8.21 -12.97
C PHE A 106 -5.78 7.75 -12.44
N GLN A 107 -5.26 6.62 -12.90
CA GLN A 107 -3.97 6.07 -12.46
C GLN A 107 -2.80 6.98 -12.84
N SER A 108 -2.85 7.66 -13.99
CA SER A 108 -1.86 8.69 -14.37
C SER A 108 -1.88 9.86 -13.39
N TYR A 109 -3.07 10.37 -13.05
CA TYR A 109 -3.20 11.50 -12.12
C TYR A 109 -2.87 11.12 -10.67
N VAL A 110 -3.22 9.92 -10.23
CA VAL A 110 -2.78 9.38 -8.92
C VAL A 110 -1.26 9.28 -8.87
N GLN A 111 -0.60 8.81 -9.95
CA GLN A 111 0.85 8.75 -10.01
C GLN A 111 1.48 10.15 -9.89
N PHE A 112 0.94 11.13 -10.63
CA PHE A 112 1.38 12.53 -10.55
C PHE A 112 1.23 13.12 -9.15
N THR A 113 0.03 13.02 -8.56
CA THR A 113 -0.24 13.59 -7.23
C THR A 113 0.57 12.92 -6.13
N ARG A 114 0.81 11.60 -6.19
CA ARG A 114 1.69 10.89 -5.25
C ARG A 114 3.15 11.26 -5.43
N LEU A 115 3.61 11.44 -6.67
CA LEU A 115 4.96 11.95 -6.95
C LEU A 115 5.15 13.33 -6.31
N GLN A 116 4.24 14.26 -6.59
CA GLN A 116 4.27 15.62 -6.04
C GLN A 116 4.38 15.59 -4.52
N THR A 117 3.56 14.77 -3.86
CA THR A 117 3.59 14.61 -2.41
C THR A 117 4.89 14.01 -1.88
N GLN A 118 5.38 12.90 -2.44
CA GLN A 118 6.62 12.24 -1.95
C GLN A 118 7.90 13.03 -2.23
N THR A 119 7.86 13.93 -3.22
CA THR A 119 8.97 14.83 -3.54
C THR A 119 8.90 16.17 -2.84
N ALA A 120 7.82 16.43 -2.08
CA ALA A 120 7.68 17.67 -1.36
C ALA A 120 8.82 17.80 -0.33
N PRO A 121 9.53 18.94 -0.30
CA PRO A 121 10.51 19.19 0.75
C PRO A 121 9.80 19.22 2.10
N PRO A 122 10.49 18.89 3.20
CA PRO A 122 9.92 19.06 4.52
C PRO A 122 9.49 20.52 4.72
N LYS A 123 8.36 20.73 5.41
CA LYS A 123 7.81 22.07 5.65
C LYS A 123 8.79 23.02 6.36
N ASP A 124 9.68 22.48 7.19
CA ASP A 124 10.74 23.19 7.91
C ASP A 124 11.80 22.21 8.45
N SER A 125 12.88 22.74 9.03
CA SER A 125 14.03 21.96 9.52
C SER A 125 13.74 21.13 10.79
N SER A 126 12.58 21.31 11.44
CA SER A 126 12.20 20.52 12.62
C SER A 126 11.63 19.14 12.24
N VAL A 127 11.24 18.95 10.98
CA VAL A 127 10.69 17.69 10.48
C VAL A 127 11.75 16.60 10.47
N ARG A 128 11.48 15.53 11.22
CA ARG A 128 12.31 14.33 11.30
C ARG A 128 11.69 13.14 10.56
N VAL A 129 10.37 13.13 10.41
CA VAL A 129 9.62 12.06 9.75
C VAL A 129 8.60 12.66 8.77
N GLN A 130 8.58 12.16 7.54
CA GLN A 130 7.49 12.39 6.58
C GLN A 130 6.70 11.09 6.42
N MET A 131 5.40 11.13 6.71
CA MET A 131 4.49 10.00 6.66
C MET A 131 3.48 10.17 5.54
N TYR A 132 3.37 9.18 4.66
CA TYR A 132 2.52 9.23 3.47
C TYR A 132 1.37 8.24 3.57
N GLU A 133 0.13 8.70 3.33
CA GLU A 133 -0.99 7.79 3.11
C GLU A 133 -0.92 7.21 1.70
N ARG A 134 -0.40 5.99 1.60
CA ARG A 134 0.06 5.32 0.38
C ARG A 134 1.25 6.00 -0.30
N SER A 135 1.82 5.28 -1.26
CA SER A 135 3.00 5.69 -2.01
C SER A 135 2.84 5.50 -3.51
N ILE A 136 3.75 6.06 -4.29
CA ILE A 136 3.86 5.84 -5.74
C ILE A 136 4.18 4.37 -6.04
N GLN A 137 4.90 3.69 -5.16
CA GLN A 137 5.13 2.24 -5.19
C GLN A 137 3.79 1.48 -5.14
N ASN A 138 2.87 1.88 -4.27
CA ASN A 138 1.54 1.27 -4.20
C ASN A 138 0.73 1.45 -5.50
N ASN A 139 0.90 2.57 -6.20
CA ASN A 139 0.24 2.77 -7.49
C ASN A 139 0.69 1.69 -8.48
N ARG A 140 2.01 1.47 -8.55
CA ARG A 140 2.63 0.53 -9.49
C ARG A 140 2.42 -0.93 -9.13
N PHE A 141 2.65 -1.31 -7.88
CA PHE A 141 2.70 -2.71 -7.45
C PHE A 141 1.38 -3.24 -6.88
N CYS A 142 0.40 -2.36 -6.62
CA CYS A 142 -0.92 -2.77 -6.18
C CYS A 142 -2.01 -2.39 -7.20
N PHE A 143 -2.31 -1.10 -7.38
CA PHE A 143 -3.46 -0.69 -8.21
C PHE A 143 -3.28 -1.04 -9.69
N MET A 144 -2.11 -0.75 -10.27
CA MET A 144 -1.83 -1.11 -11.66
C MET A 144 -1.75 -2.63 -11.86
N GLU A 145 -1.14 -3.39 -10.94
CA GLU A 145 -1.06 -4.85 -11.00
C GLU A 145 -2.45 -5.50 -10.90
N GLN A 146 -3.29 -5.02 -9.97
CA GLN A 146 -4.67 -5.46 -9.83
C GLN A 146 -5.44 -5.18 -11.12
N ALA A 147 -5.36 -3.95 -11.64
CA ALA A 147 -6.11 -3.56 -12.81
C ALA A 147 -5.66 -4.28 -14.08
N TYR A 148 -4.34 -4.43 -14.25
CA TYR A 148 -3.78 -5.19 -15.35
C TYR A 148 -4.15 -6.66 -15.24
N THR A 149 -4.03 -7.29 -14.07
CA THR A 149 -4.36 -8.72 -13.91
C THR A 149 -5.83 -9.00 -14.21
N ASN A 150 -6.74 -8.12 -13.77
CA ASN A 150 -8.19 -8.33 -13.90
C ASN A 150 -8.80 -7.79 -15.21
N GLY A 151 -7.99 -7.20 -16.10
CA GLY A 151 -8.44 -6.79 -17.43
C GLY A 151 -9.09 -5.41 -17.51
N TYR A 152 -8.96 -4.62 -16.44
CA TYR A 152 -9.36 -3.21 -16.43
C TYR A 152 -8.37 -2.32 -17.18
N LEU A 153 -7.10 -2.74 -17.27
CA LEU A 153 -6.04 -1.99 -17.94
C LEU A 153 -5.50 -2.74 -19.16
N HIS A 154 -5.48 -2.07 -20.32
CA HIS A 154 -4.88 -2.62 -21.53
C HIS A 154 -3.35 -2.74 -21.36
N SER A 155 -2.73 -3.69 -22.07
CA SER A 155 -1.28 -3.91 -21.96
C SER A 155 -0.45 -2.68 -22.36
N ALA A 156 -0.83 -2.00 -23.44
CA ALA A 156 -0.16 -0.76 -23.85
C ALA A 156 -0.23 0.33 -22.78
N ASP A 157 -1.40 0.53 -22.14
CA ASP A 157 -1.56 1.52 -21.07
C ASP A 157 -0.70 1.15 -19.86
N TYR A 158 -0.67 -0.14 -19.50
CA TYR A 158 0.18 -0.65 -18.43
C TYR A 158 1.66 -0.40 -18.69
N GLU A 159 2.16 -0.72 -19.90
CA GLU A 159 3.57 -0.50 -20.26
C GLU A 159 3.96 0.98 -20.23
N VAL A 160 3.08 1.88 -20.66
CA VAL A 160 3.32 3.34 -20.61
C VAL A 160 3.39 3.83 -19.16
N LEU A 161 2.43 3.44 -18.31
CA LEU A 161 2.43 3.83 -16.89
C LEU A 161 3.64 3.23 -16.14
N ASP A 162 4.06 2.01 -16.49
CA ASP A 162 5.26 1.38 -15.94
C ASP A 162 6.54 2.08 -16.41
N ALA A 163 6.61 2.49 -17.69
CA ALA A 163 7.73 3.26 -18.21
C ALA A 163 7.90 4.59 -17.45
N TRP A 164 6.80 5.31 -17.18
CA TRP A 164 6.80 6.49 -16.33
C TRP A 164 7.31 6.20 -14.93
N TYR A 165 6.81 5.14 -14.28
CA TYR A 165 7.28 4.73 -12.96
C TYR A 165 8.79 4.43 -12.95
N LYS A 166 9.28 3.68 -13.93
CA LYS A 166 10.71 3.35 -14.07
C LYS A 166 11.56 4.60 -14.24
N TRP A 167 11.11 5.56 -15.06
CA TRP A 167 11.79 6.83 -15.25
C TRP A 167 11.83 7.63 -13.94
N ILE A 168 10.69 7.76 -13.25
CA ILE A 168 10.61 8.47 -11.96
C ILE A 168 11.59 7.85 -10.96
N ARG A 169 11.55 6.52 -10.78
CA ARG A 169 12.45 5.82 -9.85
C ARG A 169 13.93 6.03 -10.17
N ALA A 170 14.28 6.20 -11.45
CA ALA A 170 15.67 6.41 -11.87
C ALA A 170 16.15 7.87 -11.73
N ASN A 171 15.23 8.84 -11.72
CA ASN A 171 15.57 10.27 -11.81
C ASN A 171 15.13 11.11 -10.60
N VAL A 172 14.29 10.56 -9.72
CA VAL A 172 13.68 11.30 -8.62
C VAL A 172 13.76 10.48 -7.34
N ASP A 173 14.14 11.13 -6.22
CA ASP A 173 14.18 10.47 -4.92
C ASP A 173 12.77 10.28 -4.34
N ILE A 174 12.20 9.12 -4.65
CA ILE A 174 10.94 8.59 -4.09
C ILE A 174 11.20 7.50 -3.03
N SER A 175 12.39 7.46 -2.43
CA SER A 175 12.76 6.42 -1.48
C SER A 175 11.88 6.45 -0.22
N LEU A 176 11.60 5.25 0.30
CA LEU A 176 10.91 5.01 1.56
C LEU A 176 11.82 4.17 2.44
N ASP A 177 11.86 4.49 3.72
CA ASP A 177 12.66 3.79 4.71
C ASP A 177 11.86 2.68 5.42
N LEU A 178 10.53 2.83 5.44
CA LEU A 178 9.59 1.87 6.01
C LEU A 178 8.25 1.88 5.27
N ILE A 179 7.64 0.71 5.13
CA ILE A 179 6.22 0.54 4.82
C ILE A 179 5.51 -0.01 6.06
N VAL A 180 4.44 0.64 6.49
CA VAL A 180 3.51 0.11 7.49
C VAL A 180 2.29 -0.45 6.75
N TYR A 181 2.13 -1.76 6.76
CA TYR A 181 1.01 -2.43 6.13
C TYR A 181 -0.11 -2.68 7.14
N LEU A 182 -1.21 -1.94 7.03
CA LEU A 182 -2.47 -2.22 7.71
C LEU A 182 -3.18 -3.36 6.98
N ARG A 183 -2.93 -4.58 7.44
CA ARG A 183 -3.46 -5.79 6.83
C ARG A 183 -4.84 -6.08 7.40
N SER A 184 -5.83 -6.09 6.51
CA SER A 184 -7.22 -6.44 6.83
C SER A 184 -7.78 -7.43 5.83
N THR A 185 -8.71 -8.28 6.30
CA THR A 185 -9.47 -9.16 5.42
C THR A 185 -10.43 -8.38 4.53
N PRO A 186 -10.69 -8.84 3.29
CA PRO A 186 -11.64 -8.21 2.37
C PRO A 186 -13.03 -8.02 2.97
N GLU A 187 -13.51 -8.97 3.79
CA GLU A 187 -14.82 -8.88 4.45
C GLU A 187 -14.88 -7.70 5.42
N VAL A 188 -13.88 -7.55 6.28
CA VAL A 188 -13.83 -6.46 7.26
C VAL A 188 -13.75 -5.11 6.56
N VAL A 189 -12.92 -4.97 5.52
CA VAL A 189 -12.85 -3.70 4.82
C VAL A 189 -14.11 -3.40 4.02
N HIS A 190 -14.79 -4.41 3.49
CA HIS A 190 -16.07 -4.24 2.79
C HIS A 190 -17.16 -3.70 3.72
N GLU A 191 -17.24 -4.21 4.95
CA GLU A 191 -18.12 -3.67 5.99
C GLU A 191 -17.78 -2.23 6.35
N ARG A 192 -16.48 -1.91 6.50
CA ARG A 192 -16.02 -0.55 6.81
C ARG A 192 -16.29 0.45 5.69
N VAL A 193 -16.10 0.05 4.43
CA VAL A 193 -16.43 0.89 3.26
C VAL A 193 -17.91 1.23 3.25
N LYS A 194 -18.78 0.23 3.47
CA LYS A 194 -20.23 0.43 3.58
C LYS A 194 -20.59 1.37 4.74
N SER A 195 -20.01 1.14 5.92
CA SER A 195 -20.26 1.98 7.10
C SER A 195 -19.80 3.43 6.92
N ARG A 196 -18.68 3.65 6.21
CA ARG A 196 -18.16 4.99 5.91
C ARG A 196 -19.06 5.77 4.95
N GLY A 197 -19.82 5.07 4.09
CA GLY A 197 -20.86 5.68 3.26
C GLY A 197 -20.36 6.70 2.24
N ARG A 198 -19.14 6.54 1.71
CA ARG A 198 -18.63 7.42 0.64
C ARG A 198 -19.42 7.13 -0.65
N PRO A 199 -20.10 8.12 -1.26
CA PRO A 199 -20.99 7.88 -2.42
C PRO A 199 -20.30 7.13 -3.57
N GLU A 200 -19.08 7.53 -3.92
CA GLU A 200 -18.32 6.97 -5.05
C GLU A 200 -17.90 5.52 -4.81
N GLU A 201 -17.86 5.06 -3.55
CA GLU A 201 -17.43 3.69 -3.19
C GLU A 201 -18.62 2.75 -2.94
N SER A 202 -19.85 3.23 -3.07
CA SER A 202 -21.07 2.44 -2.79
C SER A 202 -21.20 1.19 -3.69
N GLY A 203 -20.60 1.22 -4.88
CA GLY A 203 -20.58 0.10 -5.84
C GLY A 203 -19.41 -0.88 -5.67
N LEU A 204 -18.51 -0.69 -4.70
CA LEU A 204 -17.37 -1.58 -4.52
C LEU A 204 -17.80 -2.99 -4.10
N SER A 205 -17.49 -3.97 -4.94
CA SER A 205 -17.76 -5.38 -4.64
C SER A 205 -16.72 -5.97 -3.69
N LEU A 206 -17.11 -7.02 -2.96
CA LEU A 206 -16.17 -7.82 -2.17
C LEU A 206 -15.07 -8.42 -3.05
N GLU A 207 -15.41 -8.83 -4.28
CA GLU A 207 -14.45 -9.37 -5.24
C GLU A 207 -13.37 -8.36 -5.61
N TYR A 208 -13.74 -7.11 -5.89
CA TYR A 208 -12.77 -6.05 -6.16
C TYR A 208 -11.83 -5.81 -4.97
N LEU A 209 -12.37 -5.81 -3.75
CA LEU A 209 -11.59 -5.68 -2.52
C LEU A 209 -10.67 -6.89 -2.28
N GLN A 210 -11.10 -8.11 -2.65
CA GLN A 210 -10.27 -9.31 -2.63
C GLN A 210 -9.10 -9.18 -3.63
N GLN A 211 -9.35 -8.75 -4.86
CA GLN A 211 -8.31 -8.56 -5.88
C GLN A 211 -7.26 -7.53 -5.43
N LEU A 212 -7.68 -6.45 -4.77
CA LEU A 212 -6.77 -5.48 -4.15
C LEU A 212 -5.99 -6.09 -2.98
N HIS A 213 -6.63 -6.90 -2.14
CA HIS A 213 -5.96 -7.60 -1.05
C HIS A 213 -4.85 -8.50 -1.59
N ASP A 214 -5.15 -9.33 -2.59
CA ASP A 214 -4.18 -10.25 -3.21
C ASP A 214 -2.98 -9.48 -3.78
N SER A 215 -3.22 -8.30 -4.36
CA SER A 215 -2.14 -7.45 -4.88
C SER A 215 -1.28 -6.83 -3.76
N HIS A 216 -1.86 -6.46 -2.62
CA HIS A 216 -1.08 -6.04 -1.45
C HIS A 216 -0.26 -7.21 -0.88
N GLU A 217 -0.84 -8.40 -0.74
CA GLU A 217 -0.14 -9.59 -0.24
C GLU A 217 1.04 -9.94 -1.15
N LYS A 218 0.83 -9.97 -2.46
CA LYS A 218 1.89 -10.24 -3.45
C LYS A 218 3.04 -9.23 -3.37
N TRP A 219 2.75 -7.96 -3.13
CA TRP A 219 3.76 -6.91 -3.05
C TRP A 219 4.48 -6.85 -1.69
N LEU A 220 3.72 -6.91 -0.59
CA LEU A 220 4.21 -6.59 0.75
C LEU A 220 4.65 -7.81 1.58
N MET A 221 4.20 -9.01 1.19
CA MET A 221 4.50 -10.26 1.89
C MET A 221 5.47 -11.17 1.10
N THR A 222 6.11 -10.66 0.04
CA THR A 222 7.09 -11.39 -0.79
C THR A 222 8.53 -11.27 -0.26
N ASP A 223 9.34 -12.32 -0.49
CA ASP A 223 10.80 -12.33 -0.29
C ASP A 223 11.57 -11.90 -1.54
N ASP A 224 10.89 -11.72 -2.66
CA ASP A 224 11.52 -11.36 -3.90
C ASP A 224 11.81 -9.86 -3.96
N GLU A 225 13.09 -9.53 -3.81
CA GLU A 225 13.62 -8.18 -3.83
C GLU A 225 13.29 -7.42 -5.13
N ARG A 226 12.93 -8.10 -6.22
CA ARG A 226 12.47 -7.46 -7.45
C ARG A 226 11.16 -6.70 -7.25
N PHE A 227 10.31 -7.13 -6.31
CA PHE A 227 9.03 -6.48 -6.01
C PHE A 227 9.14 -5.48 -4.86
N ASN A 228 9.93 -5.78 -3.83
CA ASN A 228 10.07 -4.89 -2.71
C ASN A 228 11.41 -5.07 -1.99
N THR A 229 12.18 -3.99 -1.85
CA THR A 229 13.39 -3.92 -1.01
C THR A 229 13.17 -3.18 0.30
N ILE A 230 12.07 -2.44 0.45
CA ILE A 230 11.74 -1.64 1.63
C ILE A 230 11.27 -2.54 2.79
N PRO A 231 11.71 -2.30 4.04
CA PRO A 231 11.19 -2.99 5.23
C PRO A 231 9.67 -2.82 5.38
N VAL A 232 8.98 -3.88 5.83
CA VAL A 232 7.51 -3.88 6.01
C VAL A 232 7.14 -4.27 7.45
N LEU A 233 6.50 -3.35 8.17
CA LEU A 233 5.85 -3.60 9.45
C LEU A 233 4.37 -3.92 9.21
N VAL A 234 3.91 -5.14 9.55
CA VAL A 234 2.51 -5.52 9.38
C VAL A 234 1.76 -5.35 10.70
N LEU A 235 0.66 -4.59 10.64
CA LEU A 235 -0.30 -4.44 11.73
C LEU A 235 -1.60 -5.14 11.33
N ASP A 236 -2.19 -5.88 12.26
CA ASP A 236 -3.49 -6.52 12.05
C ASP A 236 -4.58 -5.49 12.27
N ALA A 237 -5.14 -5.03 11.16
CA ALA A 237 -6.15 -4.00 11.11
C ALA A 237 -7.57 -4.56 11.19
N ASP A 238 -7.78 -5.87 11.35
CA ASP A 238 -9.14 -6.43 11.60
C ASP A 238 -9.60 -6.23 13.05
N LYS A 239 -8.68 -5.82 13.91
CA LYS A 239 -8.91 -5.49 15.31
C LYS A 239 -9.86 -4.31 15.52
N THR A 240 -10.40 -4.22 16.75
CA THR A 240 -11.18 -3.06 17.19
C THR A 240 -10.32 -1.79 17.25
N LEU A 241 -10.96 -0.62 17.33
CA LEU A 241 -10.24 0.66 17.46
C LEU A 241 -9.34 0.71 18.70
N SER A 242 -9.74 0.11 19.83
CA SER A 242 -8.90 0.10 21.04
C SER A 242 -7.64 -0.75 20.81
N GLU A 243 -7.81 -1.96 20.30
CA GLU A 243 -6.72 -2.89 20.05
C GLU A 243 -5.74 -2.39 18.97
N ILE A 244 -6.23 -1.69 17.93
CA ILE A 244 -5.34 -1.12 16.91
C ILE A 244 -4.54 0.07 17.46
N TYR A 245 -5.12 0.89 18.35
CA TYR A 245 -4.36 1.95 19.03
C TYR A 245 -3.27 1.40 19.94
N GLU A 246 -3.49 0.25 20.59
CA GLU A 246 -2.43 -0.44 21.34
C GLU A 246 -1.30 -0.90 20.42
N GLN A 247 -1.63 -1.40 19.22
CA GLN A 247 -0.61 -1.74 18.21
C GLN A 247 0.17 -0.51 17.75
N TYR A 248 -0.47 0.65 17.58
CA TYR A 248 0.21 1.90 17.22
C TYR A 248 1.19 2.31 18.31
N LYS A 249 0.75 2.40 19.56
CA LYS A 249 1.60 2.72 20.71
C LYS A 249 2.78 1.77 20.86
N LYS A 250 2.54 0.46 20.72
CA LYS A 250 3.59 -0.56 20.85
C LYS A 250 4.66 -0.47 19.76
N ASN A 251 4.32 0.05 18.58
CA ASN A 251 5.23 0.12 17.44
C ASN A 251 5.64 1.55 17.08
N GLU A 252 5.29 2.54 17.90
CA GLU A 252 5.55 3.96 17.66
C GLU A 252 7.01 4.26 17.34
N GLU A 253 7.94 3.81 18.19
CA GLU A 253 9.39 4.00 17.97
C GLU A 253 9.86 3.42 16.62
N LYS A 254 9.32 2.26 16.22
CA LYS A 254 9.65 1.63 14.93
C LYS A 254 9.08 2.40 13.74
N ILE A 255 7.83 2.85 13.85
CA ILE A 255 7.14 3.62 12.79
C ILE A 255 7.87 4.95 12.55
N LEU A 256 8.40 5.55 13.61
CA LEU A 256 9.10 6.83 13.57
C LEU A 256 10.60 6.72 13.29
N GLY A 257 11.13 5.50 13.09
CA GLY A 257 12.57 5.30 12.82
C GLY A 257 13.47 5.65 14.02
N TYR A 258 12.92 5.67 15.24
CA TYR A 258 13.66 5.88 16.48
C TYR A 258 14.17 4.54 17.03
N ASP A 259 15.31 4.04 16.54
CA ASP A 259 15.95 2.89 17.19
C ASP A 259 16.85 3.38 18.34
N LYS A 260 16.48 3.03 19.57
CA LYS A 260 17.33 3.22 20.76
C LYS A 260 18.55 2.32 20.59
N LYS A 261 19.72 2.93 20.40
CA LYS A 261 21.06 2.33 20.55
C LYS A 261 21.06 0.88 21.05
N GLY A 262 21.19 -0.10 20.14
CA GLY A 262 21.93 -1.33 20.41
C GLY A 262 21.29 -2.42 21.30
N THR A 263 20.00 -2.41 21.62
CA THR A 263 19.36 -3.58 22.26
C THR A 263 18.79 -4.54 21.22
N LYS A 264 19.63 -5.50 20.81
CA LYS A 264 19.23 -6.68 20.02
C LYS A 264 18.35 -7.61 20.85
N ALA A 265 17.19 -7.96 20.32
CA ALA A 265 16.73 -9.34 20.38
C ALA A 265 16.46 -9.76 18.92
N PRO A 266 17.20 -10.75 18.37
CA PRO A 266 16.79 -11.37 17.11
C PRO A 266 15.38 -11.90 17.28
N VAL A 267 14.51 -11.67 16.28
CA VAL A 267 13.29 -12.47 16.15
C VAL A 267 13.76 -13.92 16.08
N GLU A 268 13.38 -14.73 17.08
CA GLU A 268 13.86 -16.09 17.21
C GLU A 268 13.58 -16.84 15.91
N LYS A 269 14.57 -17.61 15.44
CA LYS A 269 14.51 -18.39 14.19
C LYS A 269 13.21 -19.24 14.09
N GLY A 270 12.66 -19.64 15.24
CA GLY A 270 11.38 -20.36 15.36
C GLY A 270 10.12 -19.55 15.04
N GLU A 271 10.12 -18.22 15.17
CA GLU A 271 8.99 -17.38 14.72
C GLU A 271 8.98 -17.28 13.19
N LYS A 272 10.14 -17.09 12.55
CA LYS A 272 10.27 -17.05 11.08
C LYS A 272 9.79 -18.35 10.42
N GLU A 273 10.16 -19.50 10.98
CA GLU A 273 9.73 -20.82 10.47
C GLU A 273 8.24 -21.09 10.68
N LYS A 274 7.65 -20.63 11.80
CA LYS A 274 6.20 -20.70 12.02
C LYS A 274 5.44 -19.85 11.00
N ILE A 275 5.94 -18.67 10.66
CA ILE A 275 5.25 -17.76 9.71
C ILE A 275 5.36 -18.28 8.26
N LYS A 276 6.53 -18.78 7.84
CA LYS A 276 6.66 -19.44 6.52
C LYS A 276 5.69 -20.61 6.36
N LYS A 277 5.53 -21.42 7.42
CA LYS A 277 4.51 -22.48 7.48
C LYS A 277 3.08 -21.96 7.46
N VAL A 278 2.81 -20.80 8.05
CA VAL A 278 1.48 -20.17 8.10
C VAL A 278 1.10 -19.52 6.76
N LEU A 279 2.08 -19.00 6.00
CA LEU A 279 1.89 -18.35 4.71
C LEU A 279 2.09 -19.27 3.49
N ASN A 280 2.38 -20.57 3.69
CA ASN A 280 2.72 -21.53 2.61
C ASN A 280 3.83 -21.02 1.67
N LEU A 281 4.80 -20.26 2.21
CA LEU A 281 5.99 -19.85 1.49
C LEU A 281 7.04 -20.97 1.67
N SER A 282 6.94 -22.02 0.84
CA SER A 282 7.93 -23.11 0.75
C SER A 282 9.06 -22.73 -0.20
#